data_AF-A0A642C5K2-F1
#
_entry.id   AF-A0A642C5K2-F1
#
_cell.length_a   1.000
_cell.length_b   1.000
_cell.length_c   1.000
_cell.angle_alpha   90.00
_cell.angle_beta   90.00
_cell.angle_gamma   90.00
#
_symmetry.space_group_name_H-M   'P 1'
#
loop_
_entity.id
_entity.type
_entity.pdbx_description
1 polymer ?
#
loop_
_entity_poly.entity_id
_entity_poly.type
_entity_poly.pdbx_seq_one_letter_code
_entity_poly.pdbx_strand_id
1 'polypeptide(L)'
;YGNSRNINSALLQEAQMKALQTIPNSGMIPTIDVGDEFCIHPPQKNVVGLRLANLALTKTYGLHKFPSTGPMMTKVEYSKNKAIVTLDNAPSGLAPGSCELEGFEIAGADKKFYPAKARIAGRTRNVEVWSDQVAQPVAVRYAFRNYVGNITLRNTLGIAAFPFRTDTWDDVK
;
A
#
# COMPACT_ATOMS: atom_id res chain seq x y z
N TYR A 1 -6.67 0.82 -18.06
CA TYR A 1 -5.75 1.94 -17.81
C TYR A 1 -4.90 2.15 -19.05
N GLY A 2 -4.07 3.20 -19.15
CA GLY A 2 -3.02 3.24 -20.18
C GLY A 2 -2.00 2.11 -19.94
N ASN A 3 -0.70 2.40 -20.04
CA ASN A 3 0.32 1.42 -19.63
C ASN A 3 0.19 1.07 -18.13
N SER A 4 0.18 -0.23 -17.77
CA SER A 4 0.07 -0.71 -16.38
C SER A 4 1.23 -0.24 -15.49
N ARG A 5 2.39 0.03 -16.09
CA ARG A 5 3.60 0.55 -15.42
C ARG A 5 3.60 2.07 -15.20
N ASN A 6 2.65 2.81 -15.77
CA ASN A 6 2.51 4.24 -15.45
C ASN A 6 2.00 4.41 -14.00
N ILE A 7 1.97 5.65 -13.51
CA ILE A 7 1.70 5.95 -12.09
C ILE A 7 0.45 6.82 -11.86
N ASN A 8 -0.31 7.15 -12.91
CA ASN A 8 -1.45 8.06 -12.84
C ASN A 8 -2.50 7.61 -11.80
N SER A 9 -2.85 6.33 -11.75
CA SER A 9 -3.80 5.81 -10.76
C SER A 9 -3.24 5.86 -9.34
N ALA A 10 -1.94 5.66 -9.17
CA ALA A 10 -1.28 5.75 -7.87
C ALA A 10 -1.21 7.19 -7.36
N LEU A 11 -0.94 8.16 -8.24
CA LEU A 11 -0.99 9.59 -7.92
C LEU A 11 -2.41 10.03 -7.54
N LEU A 12 -3.44 9.53 -8.23
CA LEU A 12 -4.83 9.79 -7.87
C LEU A 12 -5.18 9.21 -6.49
N GLN A 13 -4.76 7.97 -6.21
CA GLN A 13 -4.96 7.33 -4.91
C GLN A 13 -4.21 8.08 -3.79
N GLU A 14 -3.00 8.55 -4.05
CA GLU A 14 -2.26 9.41 -3.12
C GLU A 14 -3.03 10.70 -2.82
N ALA A 15 -3.59 11.36 -3.83
CA ALA A 15 -4.39 12.56 -3.64
C ALA A 15 -5.66 12.28 -2.81
N GLN A 16 -6.33 11.14 -3.04
CA GLN A 16 -7.48 10.71 -2.24
C GLN A 16 -7.10 10.44 -0.78
N MET A 17 -5.96 9.79 -0.52
CA MET A 17 -5.45 9.57 0.83
C MET A 17 -5.04 10.87 1.54
N LYS A 18 -4.49 11.85 0.80
CA LYS A 18 -4.22 13.20 1.34
C LYS A 18 -5.52 13.91 1.70
N ALA A 19 -6.54 13.83 0.85
CA ALA A 19 -7.85 14.42 1.11
C ALA A 19 -8.50 13.84 2.39
N LEU A 20 -8.36 12.53 2.63
CA LEU A 20 -8.84 11.85 3.85
C LEU A 20 -8.30 12.49 5.15
N GLN A 21 -7.10 13.07 5.13
CA GLN A 21 -6.51 13.74 6.31
C GLN A 21 -7.14 15.10 6.60
N THR A 22 -7.81 15.70 5.62
CA THR A 22 -8.33 17.07 5.69
C THR A 22 -9.85 17.14 5.73
N ILE A 23 -10.54 16.12 5.22
CA ILE A 23 -12.01 16.08 5.14
C ILE A 23 -12.54 15.31 6.36
N PRO A 24 -13.23 15.96 7.31
CA PRO A 24 -13.79 15.29 8.48
C PRO A 24 -14.86 14.27 8.09
N ASN A 25 -15.01 13.22 8.89
CA ASN A 25 -16.00 12.14 8.69
C ASN A 25 -15.94 11.47 7.31
N SER A 26 -14.78 11.49 6.66
CA SER A 26 -14.52 10.77 5.42
C SER A 26 -13.84 9.43 5.69
N GLY A 27 -13.87 8.55 4.69
CA GLY A 27 -13.25 7.23 4.78
C GLY A 27 -12.88 6.70 3.39
N MET A 28 -11.90 5.81 3.35
CA MET A 28 -11.40 5.21 2.11
C MET A 28 -11.18 3.72 2.36
N ILE A 29 -11.41 2.90 1.33
CA ILE A 29 -11.10 1.47 1.35
C ILE A 29 -10.04 1.17 0.27
N PRO A 30 -9.11 0.24 0.52
CA PRO A 30 -8.15 -0.17 -0.50
C PRO A 30 -8.86 -1.07 -1.52
N THR A 31 -8.54 -0.89 -2.81
CA THR A 31 -9.07 -1.72 -3.91
C THR A 31 -7.97 -2.28 -4.81
N ILE A 32 -6.71 -2.03 -4.47
CA ILE A 32 -5.57 -2.33 -5.34
C ILE A 32 -5.40 -3.84 -5.58
N ASP A 33 -5.90 -4.69 -4.68
CA ASP A 33 -5.83 -6.15 -4.73
C ASP A 33 -7.01 -6.81 -5.48
N VAL A 34 -8.02 -6.03 -5.84
CA VAL A 34 -9.24 -6.51 -6.53
C VAL A 34 -9.46 -5.82 -7.88
N GLY A 35 -8.44 -5.12 -8.37
CA GLY A 35 -8.38 -4.55 -9.71
C GLY A 35 -8.09 -5.60 -10.78
N ASP A 36 -8.13 -5.16 -12.04
CA ASP A 36 -7.81 -5.99 -13.20
C ASP A 36 -6.93 -5.16 -14.16
N GLU A 37 -5.90 -5.80 -14.74
CA GLU A 37 -4.94 -5.12 -15.61
C GLU A 37 -5.60 -4.63 -16.91
N PHE A 38 -6.51 -5.43 -17.46
CA PHE A 38 -7.06 -5.27 -18.79
C PHE A 38 -8.54 -4.85 -18.76
N CYS A 39 -9.20 -4.93 -17.61
CA CYS A 39 -10.59 -4.53 -17.44
C CYS A 39 -10.73 -3.30 -16.52
N ILE A 40 -11.14 -2.17 -17.10
CA ILE A 40 -11.44 -0.95 -16.34
C ILE A 40 -12.71 -1.05 -15.48
N HIS A 41 -13.47 -2.15 -15.61
CA HIS A 41 -14.66 -2.44 -14.80
C HIS A 41 -14.49 -3.75 -14.01
N PRO A 42 -13.58 -3.80 -13.01
CA PRO A 42 -13.26 -5.05 -12.31
C PRO A 42 -14.51 -5.77 -11.79
N PRO A 43 -14.55 -7.11 -11.90
CA PRO A 43 -15.76 -7.89 -11.60
C PRO A 43 -16.05 -7.99 -10.10
N GLN A 44 -15.05 -7.84 -9.23
CA GLN A 44 -15.12 -8.05 -7.77
C GLN A 44 -15.84 -6.91 -7.01
N LYS A 45 -17.00 -6.47 -7.52
CA LYS A 45 -17.80 -5.37 -6.96
C LYS A 45 -18.39 -5.70 -5.58
N ASN A 46 -18.68 -6.98 -5.32
CA ASN A 46 -19.13 -7.46 -4.02
C ASN A 46 -18.10 -7.23 -2.92
N VAL A 47 -16.80 -7.46 -3.20
CA VAL A 47 -15.71 -7.22 -2.23
C VAL A 47 -15.61 -5.74 -1.91
N VAL A 48 -15.68 -4.87 -2.94
CA VAL A 48 -15.68 -3.41 -2.76
C VAL A 48 -16.88 -2.97 -1.91
N GLY A 49 -18.08 -3.46 -2.22
CA GLY A 49 -19.30 -3.15 -1.46
C GLY A 49 -19.21 -3.58 0.00
N LEU A 50 -18.70 -4.79 0.28
CA LEU A 50 -18.50 -5.28 1.65
C LEU A 50 -17.51 -4.42 2.44
N ARG A 51 -16.39 -4.02 1.83
CA ARG A 51 -15.40 -3.14 2.47
C ARG A 51 -16.02 -1.78 2.84
N LEU A 52 -16.79 -1.18 1.93
CA LEU A 52 -17.50 0.08 2.18
C LEU A 52 -18.55 -0.07 3.29
N ALA A 53 -19.31 -1.17 3.30
CA ALA A 53 -20.27 -1.45 4.36
C ALA A 53 -19.57 -1.57 5.72
N ASN A 54 -18.49 -2.36 5.82
CA ASN A 54 -17.72 -2.50 7.06
C ASN A 54 -17.13 -1.18 7.56
N LEU A 55 -16.67 -0.32 6.63
CA LEU A 55 -16.19 1.01 6.94
C LEU A 55 -17.29 1.86 7.59
N ALA A 56 -18.48 1.91 7.00
CA ALA A 56 -19.63 2.62 7.57
C ALA A 56 -20.05 2.04 8.93
N LEU A 57 -20.18 0.72 9.05
CA LEU A 57 -20.53 0.05 10.31
C LEU A 57 -19.55 0.42 11.43
N THR A 58 -18.26 0.46 11.13
CA THR A 58 -17.22 0.75 12.12
C THR A 58 -17.11 2.24 12.46
N LYS A 59 -17.11 3.12 11.46
CA LYS A 59 -16.83 4.56 11.63
C LYS A 59 -18.08 5.39 11.93
N THR A 60 -19.25 4.95 11.48
CA THR A 60 -20.52 5.69 11.62
C THR A 60 -21.43 5.05 12.67
N TYR A 61 -21.56 3.72 12.67
CA TYR A 61 -22.51 3.00 13.55
C TYR A 61 -21.88 2.46 14.83
N GLY A 62 -20.57 2.67 15.07
CA GLY A 62 -19.89 2.23 16.29
C GLY A 62 -19.72 0.70 16.41
N LEU A 63 -19.91 -0.05 15.33
CA LEU A 63 -19.75 -1.50 15.32
C LEU A 63 -18.31 -1.90 14.97
N HIS A 64 -17.43 -1.90 15.97
CA HIS A 64 -15.99 -2.10 15.78
C HIS A 64 -15.53 -3.55 15.55
N LYS A 65 -16.45 -4.47 15.28
CA LYS A 65 -16.14 -5.90 15.08
C LYS A 65 -15.82 -6.26 13.62
N PHE A 66 -15.85 -5.28 12.71
CA PHE A 66 -15.68 -5.52 11.28
C PHE A 66 -14.33 -4.99 10.76
N PRO A 67 -13.70 -5.71 9.82
CA PRO A 67 -12.51 -5.21 9.14
C PRO A 67 -12.89 -4.05 8.21
N SER A 68 -12.51 -2.84 8.61
CA SER A 68 -12.94 -1.59 7.94
C SER A 68 -11.83 -0.86 7.18
N THR A 69 -10.56 -1.16 7.48
CA THR A 69 -9.42 -0.50 6.82
C THR A 69 -8.20 -1.43 6.74
N GLY A 70 -7.26 -1.07 5.87
CA GLY A 70 -6.03 -1.81 5.61
C GLY A 70 -4.79 -1.06 6.10
N PRO A 71 -3.62 -1.72 6.09
CA PRO A 71 -2.37 -1.11 6.51
C PRO A 71 -2.05 0.19 5.76
N MET A 72 -1.63 1.22 6.49
CA MET A 72 -1.22 2.52 5.93
C MET A 72 0.16 2.88 6.43
N MET A 73 1.06 3.33 5.56
CA MET A 73 2.43 3.68 5.96
C MET A 73 2.42 4.92 6.85
N THR A 74 3.19 4.87 7.94
CA THR A 74 3.36 5.99 8.87
C THR A 74 4.78 6.52 8.94
N LYS A 75 5.78 5.63 8.78
CA LYS A 75 7.19 5.99 8.82
C LYS A 75 8.02 5.07 7.93
N VAL A 76 9.13 5.60 7.43
CA VAL A 76 10.23 4.82 6.88
C VAL A 76 11.54 5.20 7.59
N GLU A 77 12.38 4.21 7.86
CA GLU A 77 13.75 4.39 8.34
C GLU A 77 14.71 3.70 7.39
N TYR A 78 15.74 4.40 6.94
CA TYR A 78 16.77 3.83 6.08
C TYR A 78 17.99 3.46 6.93
N SER A 79 18.42 2.21 6.83
CA SER A 79 19.58 1.71 7.57
C SER A 79 20.38 0.74 6.71
N LYS A 80 21.67 1.05 6.52
CA LYS A 80 22.57 0.31 5.63
C LYS A 80 21.96 0.20 4.23
N ASN A 81 21.70 -1.02 3.76
CA ASN A 81 21.15 -1.34 2.44
C ASN A 81 19.65 -1.66 2.48
N LYS A 82 18.94 -1.30 3.55
CA LYS A 82 17.52 -1.59 3.72
C LYS A 82 16.72 -0.36 4.11
N ALA A 83 15.44 -0.39 3.78
CA ALA A 83 14.42 0.47 4.35
C ALA A 83 13.50 -0.35 5.26
N ILE A 84 13.18 0.21 6.42
CA ILE A 84 12.21 -0.34 7.36
C ILE A 84 10.96 0.53 7.29
N VAL A 85 9.88 -0.03 6.75
CA VAL A 85 8.60 0.66 6.60
C VAL A 85 7.69 0.24 7.76
N THR A 86 7.20 1.21 8.53
CA THR A 86 6.19 0.99 9.58
C THR A 86 4.80 1.32 9.05
N LEU A 87 3.85 0.43 9.34
CA LEU A 87 2.45 0.54 8.93
C LEU A 87 1.53 0.63 10.16
N ASP A 88 0.44 1.39 10.07
CA ASP A 88 -0.65 1.35 11.06
C ASP A 88 -1.82 0.48 10.56
N ASN A 89 -2.98 0.51 11.22
CA ASN A 89 -4.19 -0.25 10.86
C ASN A 89 -3.98 -1.77 10.82
N ALA A 90 -3.01 -2.25 11.60
CA ALA A 90 -2.62 -3.64 11.72
C ALA A 90 -2.34 -3.99 13.21
N PRO A 91 -3.29 -3.78 14.13
CA PRO A 91 -3.07 -3.98 15.57
C PRO A 91 -2.70 -5.43 15.91
N SER A 92 -3.19 -6.40 15.14
CA SER A 92 -2.86 -7.83 15.26
C SER A 92 -1.70 -8.25 14.33
N GLY A 93 -1.04 -7.29 13.67
CA GLY A 93 0.07 -7.52 12.76
C GLY A 93 -0.31 -7.57 11.28
N LEU A 94 0.71 -7.86 10.48
CA LEU A 94 0.66 -7.93 9.02
C LEU A 94 0.69 -9.38 8.55
N ALA A 95 0.26 -9.60 7.30
CA ALA A 95 0.29 -10.89 6.62
C ALA A 95 0.68 -10.70 5.13
N PRO A 96 1.23 -11.74 4.47
CA PRO A 96 1.65 -13.04 5.02
C PRO A 96 2.99 -12.97 5.78
N GLY A 97 3.08 -13.61 6.94
CA GLY A 97 4.24 -13.52 7.84
C GLY A 97 5.51 -14.26 7.39
N SER A 98 5.39 -15.26 6.52
CA SER A 98 6.48 -16.17 6.14
C SER A 98 6.77 -16.20 4.64
N CYS A 99 6.30 -15.20 3.90
CA CYS A 99 6.48 -15.11 2.45
C CYS A 99 7.12 -13.78 2.07
N GLU A 100 7.79 -13.74 0.92
CA GLU A 100 8.19 -12.48 0.31
C GLU A 100 6.96 -11.69 -0.12
N LEU A 101 7.01 -10.37 0.06
CA LEU A 101 5.96 -9.45 -0.32
C LEU A 101 6.28 -8.85 -1.69
N GLU A 102 5.30 -8.84 -2.58
CA GLU A 102 5.41 -8.23 -3.90
C GLU A 102 4.92 -6.78 -3.91
N GLY A 103 5.26 -6.05 -4.97
CA GLY A 103 4.77 -4.70 -5.23
C GLY A 103 5.62 -3.57 -4.67
N PHE A 104 6.82 -3.90 -4.15
CA PHE A 104 7.78 -2.90 -3.68
C PHE A 104 8.80 -2.52 -4.75
N GLU A 105 9.10 -1.22 -4.81
CA GLU A 105 10.22 -0.66 -5.57
C GLU A 105 11.06 0.21 -4.63
N ILE A 106 12.38 0.24 -4.83
CA ILE A 106 13.32 0.99 -3.99
C ILE A 106 14.32 1.74 -4.88
N ALA A 107 14.72 2.94 -4.48
CA ALA A 107 15.65 3.78 -5.21
C ALA A 107 16.77 4.31 -4.31
N GLY A 108 17.93 4.53 -4.93
CA GLY A 108 19.06 5.25 -4.32
C GLY A 108 19.06 6.72 -4.72
N ALA A 109 20.20 7.38 -4.49
CA ALA A 109 20.38 8.81 -4.81
C ALA A 109 20.26 9.13 -6.31
N ASP A 110 20.39 8.13 -7.18
CA ASP A 110 20.19 8.22 -8.64
C ASP A 110 18.71 8.42 -9.04
N LYS A 111 17.79 8.30 -8.09
CA LYS A 111 16.34 8.43 -8.26
C LYS A 111 15.72 7.41 -9.20
N LYS A 112 16.44 6.32 -9.48
CA LYS A 112 15.93 5.23 -10.30
C LYS A 112 15.33 4.15 -9.42
N PHE A 113 14.05 3.84 -9.67
CA PHE A 113 13.37 2.77 -8.96
C PHE A 113 13.72 1.40 -9.54
N TYR A 114 14.12 0.49 -8.65
CA TYR A 114 14.41 -0.90 -8.92
C TYR A 114 13.40 -1.80 -8.20
N PRO A 115 13.06 -2.98 -8.74
CA PRO A 115 12.31 -3.98 -7.99
C PRO A 115 12.99 -4.29 -6.65
N ALA A 116 12.19 -4.42 -5.59
CA ALA A 116 12.67 -4.68 -4.25
C ALA A 116 12.09 -5.97 -3.69
N LYS A 117 12.93 -6.71 -2.97
CA LYS A 117 12.50 -7.80 -2.08
C LYS A 117 11.95 -7.18 -0.81
N ALA A 118 10.91 -7.78 -0.26
CA ALA A 118 10.32 -7.29 0.98
C ALA A 118 9.80 -8.42 1.86
N ARG A 119 9.86 -8.25 3.18
CA ARG A 119 9.32 -9.21 4.14
C ARG A 119 8.86 -8.53 5.42
N ILE A 120 7.90 -9.12 6.12
CA ILE A 120 7.49 -8.65 7.44
C ILE A 120 8.62 -8.95 8.44
N ALA A 121 9.02 -7.94 9.23
CA ALA A 121 10.03 -8.10 10.25
C ALA A 121 9.44 -8.80 11.49
N GLY A 122 9.52 -10.14 11.54
CA GLY A 122 8.96 -10.92 12.64
C GLY A 122 7.42 -10.82 12.73
N ARG A 123 6.87 -10.77 13.94
CA ARG A 123 5.43 -10.54 14.18
C ARG A 123 5.16 -9.07 14.52
N THR A 124 5.52 -8.17 13.61
CA THR A 124 5.42 -6.72 13.85
C THR A 124 4.60 -6.02 12.77
N ARG A 125 4.48 -4.70 12.90
CA ARG A 125 3.92 -3.78 11.91
C ARG A 125 4.98 -3.22 10.94
N ASN A 126 6.17 -3.82 10.92
CA ASN A 126 7.29 -3.35 10.13
C ASN A 126 7.56 -4.29 8.94
N VAL A 127 7.90 -3.71 7.80
CA VAL A 127 8.32 -4.40 6.59
C VAL A 127 9.76 -3.99 6.27
N GLU A 128 10.66 -4.97 6.14
CA GLU A 128 12.00 -4.74 5.60
C GLU A 128 11.91 -4.75 4.07
N VAL A 129 12.49 -3.75 3.41
CA VAL A 129 12.52 -3.61 1.95
C VAL A 129 13.97 -3.38 1.50
N TRP A 130 14.43 -4.12 0.49
CA TRP A 130 15.80 -4.00 -0.02
C TRP A 130 15.92 -4.42 -1.49
N SER A 131 17.01 -4.03 -2.15
CA SER A 131 17.36 -4.50 -3.48
C SER A 131 18.87 -4.64 -3.60
N ASP A 132 19.31 -5.73 -4.23
CA ASP A 132 20.75 -5.98 -4.48
C ASP A 132 21.34 -4.93 -5.45
N GLN A 133 20.47 -4.19 -6.17
CA GLN A 133 20.83 -3.10 -7.07
C GLN A 133 20.94 -1.73 -6.36
N VAL A 134 20.54 -1.64 -5.08
CA VAL A 134 20.48 -0.36 -4.34
C VAL A 134 21.22 -0.49 -3.02
N ALA A 135 22.50 -0.12 -3.02
CA ALA A 135 23.36 -0.23 -1.83
C ALA A 135 22.99 0.77 -0.72
N GLN A 136 22.48 1.94 -1.08
CA GLN A 136 22.09 3.02 -0.15
C GLN A 136 20.69 3.53 -0.54
N PRO A 137 19.61 2.95 0.01
CA PRO A 137 18.26 3.35 -0.32
C PRO A 137 17.90 4.69 0.30
N VAL A 138 17.16 5.50 -0.46
CA VAL A 138 16.65 6.81 -0.02
C VAL A 138 15.15 6.97 -0.30
N ALA A 139 14.56 6.06 -1.07
CA ALA A 139 13.12 6.07 -1.38
C ALA A 139 12.60 4.64 -1.58
N VAL A 140 11.37 4.41 -1.15
CA VAL A 140 10.56 3.20 -1.31
C VAL A 140 9.19 3.59 -1.84
N ARG A 141 8.68 2.78 -2.76
CA ARG A 141 7.29 2.80 -3.25
C ARG A 141 6.67 1.43 -3.04
N TYR A 142 5.39 1.40 -2.67
CA TYR A 142 4.59 0.18 -2.60
C TYR A 142 3.32 0.36 -3.42
N ALA A 143 3.06 -0.60 -4.31
CA ALA A 143 1.92 -0.64 -5.20
C ALA A 143 1.69 0.66 -6.00
N PHE A 144 2.76 1.44 -6.26
CA PHE A 144 2.69 2.78 -6.81
C PHE A 144 2.72 2.78 -8.34
N ARG A 145 1.79 2.04 -8.96
CA ARG A 145 1.61 1.91 -10.41
C ARG A 145 0.11 1.86 -10.75
N ASN A 146 -0.22 1.99 -12.03
CA ASN A 146 -1.60 1.88 -12.52
C ASN A 146 -2.21 0.51 -12.24
N TYR A 147 -1.40 -0.52 -12.36
CA TYR A 147 -1.72 -1.87 -11.95
C TYR A 147 -0.45 -2.54 -11.42
N VAL A 148 -0.59 -3.23 -10.30
CA VAL A 148 0.44 -4.08 -9.72
C VAL A 148 -0.21 -5.43 -9.54
N GLY A 149 0.44 -6.49 -10.03
CA GLY A 149 -0.11 -7.83 -10.06
C GLY A 149 -0.40 -8.40 -8.67
N ASN A 150 0.29 -9.47 -8.29
CA ASN A 150 -0.04 -10.21 -7.08
C ASN A 150 0.46 -9.51 -5.80
N ILE A 151 -0.20 -8.43 -5.38
CA ILE A 151 0.12 -7.78 -4.10
C ILE A 151 -0.42 -8.58 -2.90
N THR A 152 0.47 -8.91 -1.97
CA THR A 152 0.15 -9.82 -0.86
C THR A 152 0.09 -9.16 0.51
N LEU A 153 0.66 -7.96 0.67
CA LEU A 153 0.71 -7.25 1.94
C LEU A 153 -0.69 -6.80 2.38
N ARG A 154 -1.10 -7.32 3.54
CA ARG A 154 -2.41 -7.09 4.15
C ARG A 154 -2.29 -7.09 5.67
N ASN A 155 -3.31 -6.62 6.39
CA ASN A 155 -3.42 -6.92 7.82
C ASN A 155 -3.90 -8.36 8.04
N THR A 156 -3.83 -8.87 9.27
CA THR A 156 -4.33 -10.22 9.61
C THR A 156 -5.83 -10.41 9.42
N LEU A 157 -6.59 -9.34 9.16
CA LEU A 157 -8.01 -9.41 8.80
C LEU A 157 -8.24 -9.55 7.28
N GLY A 158 -7.17 -9.61 6.49
CA GLY A 158 -7.22 -9.84 5.05
C GLY A 158 -7.41 -8.58 4.20
N ILE A 159 -7.42 -7.38 4.79
CA ILE A 159 -7.54 -6.12 4.04
C ILE A 159 -6.16 -5.68 3.54
N ALA A 160 -6.04 -5.47 2.23
CA ALA A 160 -4.80 -5.07 1.57
C ALA A 160 -4.26 -3.73 2.08
N ALA A 161 -2.94 -3.55 2.02
CA ALA A 161 -2.32 -2.26 2.31
C ALA A 161 -2.63 -1.22 1.24
N PHE A 162 -2.70 0.05 1.64
CA PHE A 162 -2.78 1.17 0.71
C PHE A 162 -1.44 1.38 -0.01
N PRO A 163 -1.45 1.78 -1.30
CA PRO A 163 -0.23 2.16 -1.99
C PRO A 163 0.40 3.38 -1.32
N PHE A 164 1.72 3.52 -1.39
CA PHE A 164 2.41 4.69 -0.87
C PHE A 164 3.74 4.93 -1.60
N ARG A 165 4.27 6.14 -1.45
CA ARG A 165 5.67 6.49 -1.74
C ARG A 165 6.26 7.25 -0.56
N THR A 166 7.59 7.29 -0.51
CA THR A 166 8.36 8.00 0.53
C THR A 166 9.20 9.13 -0.05
N ASP A 167 9.39 9.17 -1.36
CA ASP A 167 9.97 10.30 -2.05
C ASP A 167 8.95 11.43 -2.22
N THR A 168 9.46 12.65 -2.35
CA THR A 168 8.69 13.86 -2.68
C THR A 168 9.03 14.36 -4.09
N TRP A 169 9.46 13.47 -4.97
CA TRP A 169 9.93 13.87 -6.30
C TRP A 169 8.75 14.23 -7.20
N ASP A 170 9.02 15.15 -8.13
CA ASP A 170 8.02 15.57 -9.10
C ASP A 170 7.87 14.52 -10.20
N ASP A 171 6.78 13.77 -10.07
CA ASP A 171 6.36 12.71 -10.97
C ASP A 171 5.27 13.20 -11.95
N VAL A 172 4.78 14.44 -11.77
CA VAL A 172 3.77 15.03 -12.64
C VAL A 172 4.51 15.58 -13.86
N LYS A 173 4.23 15.00 -15.03
CA LYS A 173 4.72 15.47 -16.32
C LYS A 173 3.56 15.95 -17.16
#